data_AF-A0A537AU30-F1
#
_entry.id   AF-A0A537AU30-F1
#
_cell.length_a   1.000
_cell.length_b   1.000
_cell.length_c   1.000
_cell.angle_alpha   90.00
_cell.angle_beta   90.00
_cell.angle_gamma   90.00
#
_symmetry.space_group_name_H-M   'P 1'
#
loop_
_entity.id
_entity.type
_entity.pdbx_description
1 polymer ?
#
loop_
_entity_poly.entity_id
_entity_poly.type
_entity_poly.pdbx_seq_one_letter_code
_entity_poly.pdbx_strand_id
1 'polypeptide(L)'
;MDELLKWRDEFPILGRTTYMISNSLGAMPRGVYDKVREYAESWATRGVRAWEESWWDLASTVGDKVAALIGAPAGSVSLHQNVTTTQAVITSCFDFSGPRNKVVLVDLEFPS
;
A
#
# COMPACT_ATOMS: atom_id res chain seq x y z
N MET A 1 -8.19 -26.26 -16.50
CA MET A 1 -8.87 -25.20 -15.72
C MET A 1 -7.90 -24.05 -15.61
N ASP A 2 -8.36 -22.80 -15.64
CA ASP A 2 -7.48 -21.64 -15.53
C ASP A 2 -6.81 -21.63 -14.14
N GLU A 3 -5.47 -21.64 -14.13
CA GLU A 3 -4.61 -21.66 -12.93
C GLU A 3 -4.90 -20.49 -11.98
N LEU A 4 -5.41 -19.36 -12.49
CA LEU A 4 -5.72 -18.19 -11.67
C LEU A 4 -7.05 -18.33 -10.92
N LEU A 5 -7.95 -19.20 -11.36
CA LEU A 5 -9.25 -19.37 -10.70
C LEU A 5 -9.13 -19.87 -9.26
N LYS A 6 -8.03 -20.52 -8.90
CA LYS A 6 -7.74 -20.94 -7.51
C LYS A 6 -7.70 -19.76 -6.53
N TRP A 7 -7.42 -18.56 -7.00
CA TRP A 7 -7.37 -17.36 -6.16
C TRP A 7 -8.73 -16.73 -5.92
N ARG A 8 -9.77 -17.09 -6.69
CA ARG A 8 -11.08 -16.44 -6.60
C ARG A 8 -11.67 -16.57 -5.19
N ASP A 9 -11.53 -17.75 -4.58
CA ASP A 9 -12.10 -18.02 -3.26
C ASP A 9 -11.39 -17.23 -2.15
N GLU A 10 -10.16 -16.77 -2.38
CA GLU A 10 -9.44 -15.89 -1.44
C GLU A 10 -10.11 -14.52 -1.28
N PHE A 11 -11.10 -14.17 -2.12
CA PHE A 11 -11.87 -12.93 -2.03
C PHE A 11 -13.35 -13.24 -1.77
N PRO A 12 -13.79 -13.33 -0.50
CA PRO A 12 -15.14 -13.81 -0.15
C PRO A 12 -16.30 -13.05 -0.82
N ILE A 13 -16.13 -11.76 -1.11
CA ILE A 13 -17.14 -10.96 -1.80
C ILE A 13 -17.49 -11.50 -3.19
N LEU A 14 -16.55 -12.15 -3.87
CA LEU A 14 -16.73 -12.69 -5.22
C LEU A 14 -17.64 -13.93 -5.27
N GLY A 15 -17.88 -14.58 -4.12
CA GLY A 15 -18.86 -15.67 -4.02
C GLY A 15 -20.31 -15.20 -4.00
N ARG A 16 -20.55 -13.91 -3.74
CA ARG A 16 -21.90 -13.32 -3.57
C ARG A 16 -22.16 -12.06 -4.40
N THR A 17 -21.15 -11.54 -5.09
CA THR A 17 -21.26 -10.28 -5.84
C THR A 17 -20.39 -10.31 -7.08
N THR A 18 -20.94 -9.82 -8.20
CA THR A 18 -20.17 -9.45 -9.40
C THR A 18 -19.48 -8.11 -9.13
N TYR A 19 -18.28 -8.16 -8.54
CA TYR A 19 -17.55 -6.98 -8.11
C TYR A 19 -16.69 -6.39 -9.24
N MET A 20 -17.23 -5.40 -9.96
CA MET A 20 -16.61 -4.76 -11.14
C MET A 20 -16.11 -3.33 -10.86
N ILE A 21 -15.58 -3.08 -9.65
CA ILE A 21 -15.12 -1.74 -9.23
C ILE A 21 -13.76 -1.78 -8.49
N SER A 22 -12.97 -2.84 -8.73
CA SER A 22 -11.68 -3.05 -8.07
C SER A 22 -10.65 -1.94 -8.31
N ASN A 23 -10.81 -1.16 -9.37
CA ASN A 23 -9.95 -0.01 -9.68
C ASN A 23 -10.18 1.17 -8.71
N SER A 24 -11.32 1.21 -8.01
CA SER A 24 -11.55 2.18 -6.93
C SER A 24 -11.09 1.62 -5.58
N LEU A 25 -11.55 0.42 -5.23
CA LEU A 25 -11.13 -0.29 -4.01
C LEU A 25 -11.05 -1.79 -4.32
N GLY A 26 -9.90 -2.41 -4.06
CA GLY A 26 -9.73 -3.84 -4.28
C GLY A 26 -10.65 -4.68 -3.40
N ALA A 27 -11.14 -5.81 -3.92
CA ALA A 27 -11.79 -6.80 -3.09
C ALA A 27 -10.84 -7.25 -1.97
N MET A 28 -11.33 -7.26 -0.73
CA MET A 28 -10.50 -7.61 0.44
C MET A 28 -10.15 -9.11 0.42
N PRO A 29 -8.87 -9.49 0.43
CA PRO A 29 -8.46 -10.88 0.63
C PRO A 29 -8.86 -11.40 2.01
N ARG A 30 -9.22 -12.68 2.12
CA ARG A 30 -9.66 -13.34 3.36
C ARG A 30 -8.62 -13.21 4.48
N GLY A 31 -7.33 -13.37 4.15
CA GLY A 31 -6.24 -13.29 5.13
C GLY A 31 -6.04 -11.91 5.76
N VAL A 32 -6.62 -10.84 5.21
CA VAL A 32 -6.51 -9.49 5.81
C VAL A 32 -7.23 -9.43 7.16
N TYR A 33 -8.32 -10.17 7.36
CA TYR A 33 -9.00 -10.24 8.66
C TYR A 33 -8.06 -10.72 9.77
N ASP A 34 -7.28 -11.77 9.49
CA ASP A 34 -6.32 -12.32 10.46
C ASP A 34 -5.19 -11.33 10.75
N LYS A 35 -4.68 -10.63 9.74
CA LYS A 35 -3.60 -9.64 9.91
C LYS A 35 -4.04 -8.39 10.68
N VAL A 36 -5.26 -7.92 10.46
CA VAL A 36 -5.82 -6.80 11.24
C VAL A 36 -6.03 -7.21 12.69
N ARG A 37 -6.54 -8.44 12.94
CA ARG A 37 -6.66 -8.98 14.29
C ARG A 37 -5.30 -9.08 14.99
N GLU A 38 -4.30 -9.66 14.32
CA GLU A 38 -2.93 -9.80 14.83
C GLU A 38 -2.32 -8.43 15.21
N TYR A 39 -2.53 -7.40 14.38
CA TYR A 39 -2.07 -6.05 14.66
C TYR A 39 -2.75 -5.48 15.93
N ALA A 40 -4.07 -5.63 16.04
CA ALA A 40 -4.84 -5.15 17.20
C ALA A 40 -4.47 -5.90 18.49
N GLU A 41 -4.29 -7.22 18.42
CA GLU A 41 -3.84 -8.05 19.54
C GLU A 41 -2.43 -7.67 20.00
N SER A 42 -1.52 -7.42 19.06
CA SER A 42 -0.16 -6.93 19.38
C SER A 42 -0.22 -5.62 20.15
N TRP A 43 -1.08 -4.70 19.72
CA TRP A 43 -1.26 -3.44 20.43
C TRP A 43 -1.84 -3.65 21.84
N ALA A 44 -2.91 -4.44 21.95
CA ALA A 44 -3.62 -4.66 23.20
C ALA A 44 -2.77 -5.39 24.26
N THR A 45 -1.88 -6.27 23.83
CA THR A 45 -1.10 -7.14 24.74
C THR A 45 0.32 -6.65 24.98
N ARG A 46 0.96 -6.00 24.00
CA ARG A 46 2.36 -5.54 24.09
C ARG A 46 2.47 -4.04 24.37
N GLY A 47 1.45 -3.26 23.99
CA GLY A 47 1.47 -1.80 24.10
C GLY A 47 2.63 -1.20 23.30
N VAL A 48 3.37 -0.26 23.90
CA VAL A 48 4.51 0.40 23.24
C VAL A 48 5.61 -0.57 22.80
N ARG A 49 5.74 -1.75 23.42
CA ARG A 49 6.76 -2.75 23.05
C ARG A 49 6.56 -3.30 21.64
N ALA A 50 5.34 -3.24 21.09
CA ALA A 50 5.07 -3.65 19.72
C ALA A 50 5.93 -2.89 18.68
N TRP A 51 6.37 -1.66 19.00
CA TRP A 51 7.29 -0.89 18.17
C TRP A 51 8.61 -1.60 17.94
N GLU A 52 9.35 -1.85 19.01
CA GLU A 52 10.66 -2.51 18.96
C GLU A 52 10.55 -3.95 18.46
N GLU A 53 9.48 -4.65 18.84
CA GLU A 53 9.33 -6.07 18.53
C GLU A 53 8.95 -6.35 17.06
N SER A 54 8.24 -5.44 16.39
CA SER A 54 7.80 -5.70 15.01
C SER A 54 7.42 -4.47 14.18
N TRP A 55 6.78 -3.45 14.75
CA TRP A 55 6.20 -2.38 13.93
C TRP A 55 7.26 -1.46 13.33
N TRP A 56 8.40 -1.30 13.98
CA TRP A 56 9.51 -0.50 13.47
C TRP A 56 9.98 -0.96 12.08
N ASP A 57 10.13 -2.28 11.91
CA ASP A 57 10.62 -2.87 10.66
C ASP A 57 9.51 -3.21 9.67
N LEU A 58 8.24 -3.10 10.08
CA LEU A 58 7.09 -3.54 9.28
C LEU A 58 6.99 -2.77 7.96
N ALA A 59 7.18 -1.45 8.00
CA ALA A 59 7.10 -0.61 6.80
C ALA A 59 8.17 -0.99 5.77
N SER A 60 9.43 -1.16 6.20
CA SER A 60 10.53 -1.58 5.34
C SER A 60 10.32 -3.00 4.80
N THR A 61 9.86 -3.93 5.66
CA THR A 61 9.59 -5.33 5.27
C THR A 61 8.50 -5.42 4.21
N VAL A 62 7.42 -4.65 4.34
CA VAL A 62 6.35 -4.60 3.33
C VAL A 62 6.84 -3.86 2.08
N GLY A 63 7.64 -2.79 2.24
CA GLY A 63 8.29 -2.07 1.16
C GLY A 63 9.12 -2.99 0.26
N ASP A 64 9.94 -3.87 0.83
CA ASP A 64 10.77 -4.82 0.08
C ASP A 64 9.95 -5.86 -0.70
N LYS A 65 8.80 -6.27 -0.17
CA LYS A 65 7.86 -7.14 -0.91
C LYS A 65 7.29 -6.42 -2.13
N VAL A 66 6.97 -5.13 -2.00
CA VAL A 66 6.52 -4.29 -3.12
C VAL A 66 7.65 -4.03 -4.10
N ALA A 67 8.87 -3.77 -3.61
CA ALA A 67 10.06 -3.53 -4.42
C ALA A 67 10.28 -4.68 -5.42
N ALA A 68 10.18 -5.93 -4.95
CA ALA A 68 10.28 -7.11 -5.80
C ALA A 68 9.20 -7.17 -6.91
N LEU A 69 7.98 -6.70 -6.62
CA LEU A 69 6.88 -6.69 -7.58
C LEU A 69 7.07 -5.64 -8.69
N ILE A 70 7.63 -4.48 -8.35
CA ILE A 70 7.83 -3.36 -9.29
C ILE A 70 9.24 -3.29 -9.88
N GLY A 71 10.13 -4.22 -9.52
CA GLY A 71 11.52 -4.26 -10.00
C GLY A 71 12.44 -3.21 -9.38
N ALA A 72 12.13 -2.70 -8.19
CA ALA A 72 12.95 -1.74 -7.47
C ALA A 72 14.03 -2.44 -6.61
N PRO A 73 15.19 -1.81 -6.33
CA PRO A 73 16.18 -2.35 -5.40
C PRO A 73 15.62 -2.58 -3.98
N ALA A 74 16.17 -3.56 -3.27
CA ALA A 74 15.86 -3.74 -1.85
C ALA A 74 16.22 -2.48 -1.04
N GLY A 75 15.38 -2.12 -0.07
CA GLY A 75 15.52 -0.93 0.76
C GLY A 75 15.23 0.40 0.05
N SER A 76 14.71 0.38 -1.18
CA SER A 76 14.46 1.61 -1.97
C SER A 76 13.00 2.06 -2.04
N VAL A 77 12.08 1.33 -1.41
CA VAL A 77 10.65 1.65 -1.40
C VAL A 77 10.22 2.19 -0.04
N SER A 78 9.67 3.41 -0.03
CA SER A 78 8.99 4.01 1.12
C SER A 78 7.48 3.82 1.02
N LEU A 79 6.83 3.34 2.08
CA LEU A 79 5.38 3.21 2.14
C LEU A 79 4.73 4.45 2.74
N HIS A 80 3.58 4.82 2.18
CA HIS A 80 2.76 5.95 2.63
C HIS A 80 1.29 5.54 2.63
N GLN A 81 0.46 6.31 3.33
CA GLN A 81 -0.94 5.97 3.61
C GLN A 81 -1.81 5.92 2.35
N ASN A 82 -1.53 6.77 1.36
CA ASN A 82 -2.25 6.85 0.09
C ASN A 82 -1.41 7.62 -0.95
N VAL A 83 -1.90 7.67 -2.19
CA VAL A 83 -1.22 8.32 -3.32
C VAL A 83 -1.06 9.83 -3.11
N THR A 84 -2.11 10.54 -2.65
CA THR A 84 -2.08 11.99 -2.39
C THR A 84 -0.96 12.37 -1.41
N THR A 85 -0.85 11.66 -0.28
CA THR A 85 0.20 11.91 0.71
C THR A 85 1.58 11.64 0.13
N THR A 86 1.76 10.55 -0.63
CA THR A 86 3.03 10.25 -1.29
C THR A 86 3.44 11.38 -2.24
N GLN A 87 2.51 11.86 -3.08
CA GLN A 87 2.75 12.96 -4.01
C GLN A 87 3.14 14.25 -3.27
N ALA A 88 2.46 14.58 -2.16
CA ALA A 88 2.78 15.74 -1.33
C ALA A 88 4.18 15.63 -0.70
N VAL A 89 4.53 14.46 -0.15
CA VAL A 89 5.88 14.21 0.41
C VAL A 89 6.95 14.38 -0.66
N ILE A 90 6.80 13.75 -1.82
CA ILE A 90 7.75 13.87 -2.93
C ILE A 90 7.89 15.33 -3.37
N THR A 91 6.78 16.04 -3.53
CA THR A 91 6.78 17.44 -3.97
C THR A 91 7.48 18.35 -2.97
N SER A 92 7.34 18.07 -1.66
CA SER A 92 7.99 18.84 -0.59
C SER A 92 9.52 18.73 -0.59
N CYS A 93 10.08 17.72 -1.25
CA CYS A 93 11.53 17.54 -1.37
C CYS A 93 12.18 18.46 -2.42
N PHE A 94 11.40 19.19 -3.23
CA PHE A 94 11.92 20.07 -4.26
C PHE A 94 11.87 21.54 -3.84
N ASP A 95 12.92 22.29 -4.18
CA ASP A 95 12.94 23.75 -4.08
C ASP A 95 12.54 24.37 -5.43
N PHE A 96 11.46 25.16 -5.42
CA PHE A 96 10.90 25.83 -6.58
C PHE A 96 11.30 27.32 -6.68
N SER A 97 12.24 27.80 -5.86
CA SER A 97 12.70 29.20 -5.88
C SER A 97 13.62 29.55 -7.06
N GLY A 98 14.23 28.54 -7.70
CA GLY A 98 15.16 28.71 -8.82
C GLY A 98 14.51 28.95 -10.19
N PRO A 99 15.32 29.20 -11.25
CA PRO A 99 14.81 29.47 -12.60
C PRO A 99 14.12 28.27 -13.27
N ARG A 100 14.33 27.04 -12.79
CA ARG A 100 13.64 25.82 -13.25
C ARG A 100 12.59 25.38 -12.23
N ASN A 101 11.44 26.05 -12.23
CA ASN A 101 10.38 25.88 -11.23
C ASN A 101 9.02 25.45 -11.80
N LYS A 102 8.99 25.01 -13.06
CA LYS A 102 7.75 24.57 -13.72
C LYS A 102 7.55 23.06 -13.55
N VAL A 103 6.32 22.66 -13.26
CA VAL A 103 5.86 21.26 -13.25
C VAL A 103 5.07 21.01 -14.52
N VAL A 104 5.37 19.90 -15.21
CA VAL A 104 4.64 19.46 -16.40
C VAL A 104 3.72 18.32 -16.00
N LEU A 105 2.43 18.43 -16.35
CA LEU A 105 1.39 17.45 -16.06
C LEU A 105 0.67 17.06 -17.36
N VAL A 106 -0.10 15.98 -17.30
CA VAL A 106 -0.99 15.56 -18.39
C VAL A 106 -2.44 15.99 -18.11
N ASP A 107 -3.22 16.22 -19.17
CA ASP A 107 -4.59 16.74 -19.06
C ASP A 107 -5.55 15.80 -18.31
N LEU A 108 -5.23 14.50 -18.24
CA LEU A 108 -6.06 13.48 -17.60
C LEU A 108 -5.53 13.04 -16.22
N GLU A 109 -4.70 13.86 -15.59
CA GLU A 109 -4.21 13.58 -14.24
C GLU A 109 -5.37 13.56 -13.23
N PHE A 110 -5.30 12.66 -12.24
CA PHE A 110 -6.34 12.56 -11.23
C PHE A 110 -6.23 13.72 -10.22
N PRO A 111 -7.36 14.31 -9.75
CA PRO A 111 -7.32 15.32 -8.69
C PRO A 111 -7.08 14.66 -7.33
N SER A 112 -5.80 14.42 -7.02
CA SER A 112 -5.33 13.87 -5.75
C SER A 112 -5.35 14.89 -4.61
#